data_AF-A0A1A0KK46-F1
#
_entry.id   AF-A0A1A0KK46-F1
#
_cell.length_a   1.000
_cell.length_b   1.000
_cell.length_c   1.000
_cell.angle_alpha   90.00
_cell.angle_beta   90.00
_cell.angle_gamma   90.00
#
_symmetry.space_group_name_H-M   'P 1'
#
loop_
_entity.id
_entity.type
_entity.pdbx_description
1 polymer ?
#
loop_
_entity_poly.entity_id
_entity_poly.type
_entity_poly.pdbx_seq_one_letter_code
_entity_poly.pdbx_strand_id
1 'polypeptide(L)' 'MTSEDSTARLRALGSRAEKAGYRLVRDPALPERWSLVDAEDGEIIYPAATLDWIRQWLDK' A
#
# COMPACT_ATOMS: atom_id res chain seq x y z
N MET A 1 17.75 -14.48 3.79
CA MET A 1 17.16 -13.53 4.76
C MET A 1 16.94 -12.23 4.00
N THR A 2 15.77 -11.72 3.65
CA THR A 2 14.42 -11.76 4.24
C THR A 2 13.41 -11.31 3.16
N SER A 3 12.69 -12.23 2.51
CA SER A 3 11.55 -11.87 1.62
C SER A 3 10.21 -12.09 2.30
N GLU A 4 10.17 -12.89 3.37
CA GLU A 4 8.95 -13.26 4.10
C GLU A 4 8.41 -12.12 4.97
N ASP A 5 9.29 -11.27 5.53
CA ASP A 5 8.90 -10.09 6.31
C ASP A 5 8.12 -9.07 5.46
N SER A 6 8.56 -8.87 4.22
CA SER A 6 7.93 -7.95 3.27
C SER A 6 6.50 -8.39 2.93
N THR A 7 6.24 -9.70 2.81
CA THR A 7 4.90 -10.20 2.48
C THR A 7 3.94 -10.08 3.65
N ALA A 8 4.39 -10.38 4.87
CA ALA A 8 3.58 -10.23 6.09
C ALA A 8 3.23 -8.74 6.33
N ARG A 9 4.22 -7.85 6.20
CA ARG A 9 4.03 -6.41 6.33
C ARG A 9 3.10 -5.84 5.27
N LEU A 10 3.24 -6.29 4.02
CA LEU A 10 2.33 -5.91 2.94
C LEU A 10 0.90 -6.33 3.24
N ARG A 11 0.69 -7.57 3.71
CA ARG A 11 -0.65 -8.07 4.04
C ARG A 11 -1.29 -7.27 5.17
N ALA A 12 -0.51 -6.95 6.21
CA ALA A 12 -0.97 -6.12 7.32
C ALA A 12 -1.35 -4.70 6.87
N LEU A 13 -0.54 -4.09 6.00
CA LEU A 13 -0.84 -2.80 5.39
C LEU A 13 -2.08 -2.86 4.50
N GLY A 14 -2.21 -3.91 3.69
CA GLY A 14 -3.37 -4.16 2.85
C GLY A 14 -4.65 -4.20 3.67
N SER A 15 -4.70 -5.03 4.71
CA SER A 15 -5.85 -5.11 5.61
C SER A 15 -6.14 -3.80 6.35
N ARG A 16 -5.12 -2.97 6.62
CA ARG A 16 -5.30 -1.67 7.27
C ARG A 16 -5.82 -0.61 6.30
N ALA A 17 -5.31 -0.61 5.07
CA ALA A 17 -5.85 0.19 3.97
C ALA A 17 -7.32 -0.18 3.74
N GLU A 18 -7.64 -1.47 3.62
CA GLU A 18 -9.01 -1.93 3.36
C GLU A 18 -9.97 -1.52 4.48
N LYS A 19 -9.53 -1.58 5.74
CA LYS A 19 -10.32 -1.09 6.89
C LYS A 19 -10.59 0.42 6.84
N ALA A 20 -9.71 1.18 6.20
CA ALA A 20 -9.86 2.62 6.03
C ALA A 20 -10.56 3.00 4.72
N GLY A 21 -10.98 2.02 3.90
CA GLY A 21 -11.61 2.27 2.60
C GLY A 21 -10.61 2.45 1.45
N TYR A 22 -9.37 1.99 1.62
CA TYR A 22 -8.30 2.10 0.63
C TYR A 22 -7.76 0.75 0.18
N ARG A 23 -7.14 0.69 -0.99
CA ARG A 23 -6.46 -0.49 -1.51
C ARG A 23 -5.02 -0.14 -1.93
N LEU A 24 -4.10 -1.05 -1.66
CA LEU A 24 -2.72 -0.96 -2.13
C LEU A 24 -2.60 -1.59 -3.52
N VAL A 25 -2.11 -0.82 -4.48
CA VAL A 25 -1.79 -1.29 -5.83
C VAL A 25 -0.30 -1.11 -6.07
N ARG A 26 0.34 -2.18 -6.56
CA ARG A 26 1.73 -2.12 -7.01
C ARG A 26 1.77 -1.60 -8.43
N ASP A 27 2.66 -0.67 -8.71
CA ASP A 27 2.84 -0.18 -10.08
C ASP A 27 3.46 -1.28 -10.96
N PRO A 28 2.88 -1.60 -12.14
CA PRO A 28 3.39 -2.64 -13.02
C PRO A 28 4.68 -2.25 -13.73
N ALA A 29 4.95 -0.96 -13.92
CA ALA A 29 6.18 -0.47 -14.53
C ALA A 29 7.33 -0.36 -13.52
N LEU A 30 7.00 -0.13 -12.24
CA LEU A 30 7.99 0.02 -11.16
C LEU A 30 7.62 -0.85 -9.95
N PRO A 31 8.20 -2.04 -9.78
CA PRO A 31 7.85 -2.98 -8.71
C PRO A 31 8.16 -2.45 -7.29
N GLU A 32 9.00 -1.43 -7.20
CA GLU A 32 9.32 -0.71 -5.97
C GLU A 32 8.27 0.33 -5.59
N ARG A 33 7.47 0.81 -6.56
CA ARG A 33 6.47 1.86 -6.37
C ARG A 33 5.11 1.28 -6.01
N TRP A 34 4.44 1.95 -5.09
CA TRP A 34 3.13 1.58 -4.58
C TRP A 34 2.20 2.77 -4.63
N SER A 35 0.96 2.54 -5.00
CA SER A 35 -0.09 3.55 -5.02
C SER A 35 -1.19 3.12 -4.08
N LEU A 36 -1.55 4.01 -3.14
CA LEU A 36 -2.78 3.90 -2.41
C LEU A 36 -3.90 4.41 -3.31
N VAL A 37 -4.86 3.55 -3.58
CA VAL A 37 -6.08 3.87 -4.31
C VAL A 37 -7.27 3.80 -3.38
N ASP A 38 -8.29 4.59 -3.65
CA ASP A 38 -9.58 4.48 -3.00
C ASP A 38 -10.24 3.13 -3.34
N ALA A 39 -10.81 2.45 -2.34
CA ALA A 39 -11.46 1.17 -2.58
C ALA A 39 -12.87 1.32 -3.17
N GLU A 40 -13.49 2.50 -3.04
CA GLU A 40 -14.83 2.79 -3.55
C GLU A 40 -14.78 3.22 -5.02
N ASP A 41 -13.94 4.19 -5.36
CA ASP A 41 -13.87 4.75 -6.73
C ASP A 41 -12.66 4.26 -7.54
N GLY A 42 -11.63 3.71 -6.87
CA GLY A 42 -10.38 3.28 -7.53
C GLY A 42 -9.42 4.42 -7.88
N GLU A 43 -9.69 5.63 -7.40
CA GLU A 43 -8.85 6.80 -7.63
C GLU A 43 -7.52 6.70 -6.87
N ILE A 44 -6.41 7.14 -7.48
CA ILE A 44 -5.09 7.17 -6.82
C ILE A 44 -5.07 8.30 -5.80
N ILE A 45 -5.26 7.96 -4.53
CA ILE A 45 -5.19 8.90 -3.40
C ILE A 45 -3.75 9.30 -3.10
N TYR A 46 -2.82 8.34 -3.13
CA TYR A 46 -1.44 8.60 -2.75
C TYR A 46 -0.41 7.70 -3.44
N PRO A 47 0.37 8.22 -4.39
CA PRO A 47 1.51 7.50 -4.94
C PRO A 47 2.71 7.59 -3.99
N ALA A 48 3.27 6.45 -3.63
CA ALA A 48 4.39 6.30 -2.73
C ALA A 48 5.54 5.52 -3.38
N ALA A 49 6.77 5.95 -3.11
CA ALA A 49 7.96 5.23 -3.57
C ALA A 49 8.20 3.94 -2.78
N THR A 50 7.65 3.80 -1.57
CA THR A 50 7.78 2.60 -0.74
C THR A 50 6.55 2.40 0.15
N LEU A 51 6.35 1.17 0.64
CA LEU A 51 5.28 0.82 1.58
C LEU A 51 5.35 1.58 2.91
N ASP A 52 6.53 2.03 3.32
CA ASP A 52 6.71 2.74 4.59
C ASP A 52 5.99 4.09 4.59
N TRP A 53 5.98 4.76 3.44
CA TRP A 53 5.25 6.01 3.25
C TRP A 53 3.74 5.80 3.32
N ILE A 54 3.23 4.72 2.71
CA ILE A 54 1.81 4.37 2.80
C ILE A 54 1.43 4.03 4.24
N ARG A 55 2.30 3.32 4.96
CA ARG A 55 2.10 3.02 6.38
C ARG A 55 1.98 4.30 7.19
N GLN A 56 2.89 5.26 6.96
CA GLN A 56 2.91 6.52 7.68
C GLN A 56 1.69 7.39 7.36
N TRP A 57 1.17 7.31 6.14
CA TRP A 57 -0.08 7.97 5.73
C TRP A 57 -1.30 7.33 6.42
N LEU A 58 -1.37 6.00 6.51
CA LEU A 58 -2.46 5.27 7.19
C LEU A 58 -2.43 5.36 8.72
N ASP A 59 -1.31 5.83 9.31
CA ASP A 59 -1.15 6.01 10.75
C ASP A 59 -1.40 7.46 11.20
N LYS A 60 -1.71 8.36 10.26
CA LYS A 60 -2.12 9.74 10.54
C LYS A 60 -3.57 9.88 10.97
#